data_AF-A0A9E5FFK9-F1
#
_entry.id   AF-A0A9E5FFK9-F1
#
_cell.length_a   1.000
_cell.length_b   1.000
_cell.length_c   1.000
_cell.angle_alpha   90.00
_cell.angle_beta   90.00
_cell.angle_gamma   90.00
#
_symmetry.space_group_name_H-M   'P 1'
#
loop_
_entity.id
_entity.type
_entity.pdbx_description
1 polymer ?
#
loop_
_entity_poly.entity_id
_entity_poly.type
_entity_poly.pdbx_seq_one_letter_code
_entity_poly.pdbx_strand_id
1 'polypeptide(L)'
;MIIVATAGMASTTYVQFLKGGLLIVFSLVLVIAVCWRGLSTAPDQGGTVPFYRHRAMAARANGEKIVVTEETGWQHVETKVTPTGDRFAALQRDGATTWWRIDTTTDGALELRETECIVKPKSGTIRLINGHPESPDNTIRQVGAIASLRGEANASTGPISPVGLIAAIGDPGTKITRWRESKFNSSSDDAVTVYHPSESDGARLLRPGMRFKVQGTWLERMDFVSLMLALFLGTAALPHILIRYYTVPGASEARKSTIVAIGAIGTFYVLTLFMGLGAMTSGVLNPADSNMAAPLLARSFGNLLFAVISAIAFATVLGTVSGLVVAASGAVAHDLADRYLNLGLSDSTKILLGKTAALGVGAIGIALGIMFKGMNVTFLVGLAFAVAASANLPAIIMILFWPRVTATGVIASIIIGMVSSLGLIALSPDMWGMYGLLPSAAPIPFSNPGIVSIPLSFITLVIVSLLSKSRKPLTD
;
A
#
# COMPACT_ATOMS: atom_id res chain seq x y z
N MET A 1 -4.65 27.62 -11.94
CA MET A 1 -3.97 28.92 -11.74
C MET A 1 -4.83 29.95 -11.01
N ILE A 2 -6.12 30.11 -11.35
CA ILE A 2 -7.00 31.14 -10.75
C ILE A 2 -7.16 30.98 -9.22
N ILE A 3 -7.37 29.76 -8.71
CA ILE A 3 -7.63 29.50 -7.27
C ILE A 3 -6.47 29.92 -6.35
N VAL A 4 -5.23 29.74 -6.80
CA VAL A 4 -4.02 30.05 -6.01
C VAL A 4 -3.64 31.53 -6.14
N ALA A 5 -3.87 32.12 -7.31
CA ALA A 5 -3.71 33.56 -7.52
C ALA A 5 -4.70 34.38 -6.69
N THR A 6 -5.92 33.87 -6.47
CA THR A 6 -6.90 34.49 -5.56
C THR A 6 -6.59 34.29 -4.08
N ALA A 7 -5.70 33.36 -3.71
CA ALA A 7 -5.44 32.96 -2.32
C ALA A 7 -4.15 33.54 -1.70
N GLY A 8 -3.36 34.32 -2.46
CA GLY A 8 -2.22 35.07 -1.91
C GLY A 8 -1.09 34.24 -1.29
N MET A 9 -0.83 33.02 -1.77
CA MET A 9 0.17 32.12 -1.17
C MET A 9 1.58 32.26 -1.77
N ALA A 10 2.61 32.26 -0.91
CA ALA A 10 4.03 32.39 -1.25
C ALA A 10 4.60 31.24 -2.14
N SER A 11 5.74 31.49 -2.80
CA SER A 11 6.31 30.72 -3.92
C SER A 11 6.49 29.20 -3.69
N THR A 12 6.76 28.76 -2.46
CA THR A 12 6.93 27.33 -2.14
C THR A 12 5.62 26.55 -2.17
N THR A 13 4.50 27.20 -1.82
CA THR A 13 3.15 26.61 -1.91
C THR A 13 2.70 26.46 -3.35
N TYR A 14 3.10 27.39 -4.22
CA TYR A 14 2.83 27.31 -5.67
C TYR A 14 3.44 26.05 -6.29
N VAL A 15 4.68 25.74 -5.93
CA VAL A 15 5.39 24.55 -6.42
C VAL A 15 4.70 23.27 -5.94
N GLN A 16 4.24 23.20 -4.68
CA GLN A 16 3.51 22.03 -4.18
C GLN A 16 2.16 21.85 -4.86
N PHE A 17 1.42 22.93 -5.09
CA PHE A 17 0.16 22.89 -5.81
C PHE A 17 0.36 22.44 -7.26
N LEU A 18 1.38 22.97 -7.95
CA LEU A 18 1.73 22.58 -9.31
C LEU A 18 2.05 21.09 -9.39
N LYS A 19 2.88 20.58 -8.46
CA LYS A 19 3.25 19.15 -8.39
C LYS A 19 2.02 18.26 -8.18
N GLY A 20 1.12 18.62 -7.26
CA GLY A 20 -0.12 17.89 -7.02
C GLY A 20 -1.06 17.93 -8.24
N GLY A 21 -1.20 19.09 -8.88
CA GLY A 21 -1.99 19.27 -10.09
C GLY A 21 -1.45 18.46 -11.27
N LEU A 22 -0.13 18.46 -11.48
CA LEU A 22 0.56 17.64 -12.48
C LEU A 22 0.26 16.16 -12.28
N LEU A 23 0.29 15.67 -11.03
CA LEU A 23 -0.02 14.28 -10.74
C LEU A 23 -1.46 13.92 -11.17
N ILE A 24 -2.44 14.78 -10.92
CA ILE A 24 -3.83 14.56 -11.34
C ILE A 24 -3.95 14.57 -12.86
N VAL A 25 -3.34 15.55 -13.53
CA VAL A 25 -3.37 15.67 -15.00
C VAL A 25 -2.77 14.43 -15.66
N PHE A 26 -1.59 13.99 -15.23
CA PHE A 26 -0.94 12.81 -15.82
C PHE A 26 -1.63 11.50 -15.44
N SER A 27 -2.26 11.43 -14.27
CA SER A 27 -3.14 10.30 -13.93
C SER A 27 -4.35 10.25 -14.87
N LEU A 28 -4.95 11.40 -15.18
CA LEU A 28 -6.06 11.49 -16.13
C LEU A 28 -5.62 11.08 -17.55
N VAL A 29 -4.46 11.55 -18.01
CA VAL A 29 -3.87 11.12 -19.30
C VAL A 29 -3.69 9.61 -19.33
N LEU A 30 -3.17 9.01 -18.24
CA LEU A 30 -2.99 7.55 -18.17
C LEU A 30 -4.33 6.80 -18.21
N VAL A 31 -5.36 7.29 -17.50
CA VAL A 31 -6.70 6.71 -17.55
C VAL A 31 -7.31 6.80 -18.94
N ILE A 32 -7.15 7.94 -19.63
CA ILE A 32 -7.59 8.10 -21.02
C ILE A 32 -6.85 7.11 -21.92
N ALA A 33 -5.53 6.95 -21.75
CA ALA A 33 -4.74 5.99 -22.53
C ALA A 33 -5.19 4.53 -22.29
N VAL A 34 -5.51 4.17 -21.05
CA VAL A 34 -6.09 2.85 -20.70
C VAL A 34 -7.43 2.65 -21.39
N CYS A 35 -8.31 3.65 -21.35
CA CYS A 35 -9.62 3.60 -22.00
C CYS A 35 -9.49 3.51 -23.53
N TRP A 36 -8.54 4.23 -24.12
CA TRP A 36 -8.32 4.25 -25.56
C TRP A 36 -7.71 2.92 -26.07
N ARG A 37 -6.76 2.33 -25.33
CA ARG A 37 -6.24 0.99 -25.65
C ARG A 37 -7.31 -0.10 -25.49
N GLY A 38 -8.16 0.04 -24.48
CA GLY A 38 -9.17 -0.95 -24.15
C GLY A 38 -8.61 -2.19 -23.44
N LEU A 39 -9.47 -3.20 -23.37
CA LEU A 39 -9.20 -4.50 -22.75
C LEU A 39 -8.94 -5.55 -23.82
N SER A 40 -7.96 -6.43 -23.56
CA SER A 40 -7.62 -7.58 -24.39
C SER A 40 -7.22 -8.78 -23.52
N THR A 41 -7.48 -9.99 -23.99
CA THR A 41 -7.02 -11.23 -23.34
C THR A 41 -5.54 -11.54 -23.66
N ALA A 42 -4.94 -10.82 -24.60
CA ALA A 42 -3.52 -10.90 -24.95
C ALA A 42 -2.89 -9.50 -24.97
N PRO A 43 -2.67 -8.87 -23.81
CA PRO A 43 -2.08 -7.54 -23.74
C PRO A 43 -0.61 -7.56 -24.17
N ASP A 44 -0.31 -6.98 -25.34
CA ASP A 44 1.02 -6.93 -25.97
C ASP A 44 1.72 -5.58 -25.81
N GLN A 45 1.23 -4.73 -24.90
CA GLN A 45 1.73 -3.37 -24.66
C GLN A 45 1.87 -2.55 -25.96
N GLY A 46 0.92 -2.70 -26.90
CA GLY A 46 0.97 -1.99 -28.18
C GLY A 46 2.07 -2.49 -29.11
N GLY A 47 2.39 -3.79 -29.02
CA GLY A 47 3.43 -4.47 -29.81
C GLY A 47 4.86 -4.31 -29.29
N THR A 48 5.07 -3.59 -28.19
CA THR A 48 6.42 -3.32 -27.66
C THR A 48 6.96 -4.46 -26.81
N VAL A 49 6.09 -5.20 -26.11
CA VAL A 49 6.46 -6.34 -25.26
C VAL A 49 5.50 -7.49 -25.57
N PRO A 50 6.00 -8.63 -26.08
CA PRO A 50 5.14 -9.75 -26.41
C PRO A 50 4.44 -10.27 -25.15
N PHE A 51 3.15 -10.60 -25.28
CA PHE A 51 2.38 -11.16 -24.18
C PHE A 51 2.88 -12.57 -23.85
N TYR A 52 3.37 -12.76 -22.62
CA TYR A 52 3.79 -14.06 -22.13
C TYR A 52 2.58 -14.86 -21.59
N ARG A 53 2.20 -15.92 -22.30
CA ARG A 53 1.22 -16.89 -21.81
C ARG A 53 1.92 -17.93 -20.94
N HIS A 54 1.60 -17.90 -19.66
CA HIS A 54 2.06 -18.87 -18.69
C HIS A 54 1.60 -20.27 -19.09
N ARG A 55 2.51 -21.23 -19.02
CA ARG A 55 2.27 -22.59 -19.49
C ARG A 55 1.40 -23.37 -18.51
N ALA A 56 0.63 -24.30 -19.05
CA ALA A 56 -0.01 -25.38 -18.32
C ALA A 56 0.51 -26.69 -18.92
N MET A 57 0.85 -27.66 -18.08
CA MET A 57 1.32 -28.97 -18.50
C MET A 57 0.47 -30.05 -17.85
N ALA A 58 0.02 -31.03 -18.63
CA ALA A 58 -0.64 -32.20 -18.06
C ALA A 58 0.36 -33.04 -17.23
N ALA A 59 -0.09 -33.53 -16.09
CA ALA A 59 0.69 -34.37 -15.20
C ALA A 59 -0.15 -35.49 -14.58
N ARG A 60 0.54 -36.51 -14.07
CA ARG A 60 -0.07 -37.61 -13.31
C ARG A 60 0.68 -37.81 -11.99
N ALA A 61 -0.07 -38.17 -10.95
CA ALA A 61 0.53 -38.63 -9.71
C ALA A 61 0.93 -40.10 -9.86
N ASN A 62 2.16 -40.42 -9.48
CA ASN A 62 2.65 -41.78 -9.31
C ASN A 62 3.16 -41.91 -7.86
N GLY A 63 2.24 -42.25 -6.95
CA GLY A 63 2.46 -42.12 -5.51
C GLY A 63 2.60 -40.64 -5.11
N GLU A 64 3.69 -40.30 -4.40
CA GLU A 64 4.00 -38.91 -4.02
C GLU A 64 4.70 -38.10 -5.14
N LYS A 65 5.12 -38.77 -6.21
CA LYS A 65 5.82 -38.15 -7.34
C LYS A 65 4.85 -37.60 -8.36
N ILE A 66 5.17 -36.41 -8.89
CA ILE A 66 4.45 -35.81 -10.02
C ILE A 66 5.23 -36.09 -11.31
N VAL A 67 4.59 -36.74 -12.27
CA VAL A 67 5.19 -37.03 -13.58
C VAL A 67 4.50 -36.18 -14.64
N VAL A 68 5.25 -35.34 -15.33
CA VAL A 68 4.77 -34.56 -16.48
C VAL A 68 4.52 -35.52 -17.65
N THR A 69 3.33 -35.46 -18.26
CA THR A 69 2.92 -36.41 -19.31
C THR A 69 3.16 -35.90 -20.73
N GLU A 70 3.23 -34.58 -20.93
CA GLU A 70 3.35 -33.97 -22.26
C GLU A 70 4.80 -33.79 -22.72
N GLU A 71 5.75 -33.68 -21.79
CA GLU A 71 7.15 -33.39 -22.08
C GLU A 71 8.09 -34.28 -21.26
N THR A 72 9.15 -34.76 -21.90
CA THR A 72 10.24 -35.51 -21.24
C THR A 72 11.33 -34.57 -20.73
N GLY A 73 12.07 -35.01 -19.71
CA GLY A 73 13.21 -34.26 -19.15
C GLY A 73 12.91 -33.47 -17.86
N TRP A 74 11.66 -33.42 -17.43
CA TRP A 74 11.29 -32.90 -16.11
C TRP A 74 11.47 -33.96 -15.03
N GLN A 75 12.22 -33.63 -13.98
CA GLN A 75 12.40 -34.47 -12.81
C GLN A 75 11.68 -33.86 -11.60
N HIS A 76 10.84 -34.65 -10.94
CA HIS A 76 10.21 -34.24 -9.69
C HIS A 76 11.23 -34.21 -8.55
N VAL A 77 11.30 -33.08 -7.86
CA VAL A 77 12.20 -32.87 -6.72
C VAL A 77 11.43 -33.02 -5.42
N GLU A 78 10.36 -32.25 -5.25
CA GLU A 78 9.53 -32.27 -4.05
C GLU A 78 8.12 -31.70 -4.30
N THR A 79 7.23 -31.93 -3.33
CA THR A 79 5.88 -31.35 -3.31
C THR A 79 5.69 -30.62 -1.98
N LYS A 80 5.11 -29.41 -2.02
CA LYS A 80 4.75 -28.64 -0.82
C LYS A 80 3.28 -28.29 -0.83
N VAL A 81 2.65 -28.37 0.34
CA VAL A 81 1.29 -27.88 0.56
C VAL A 81 1.39 -26.73 1.54
N THR A 82 0.86 -25.59 1.12
CA THR A 82 0.82 -24.39 1.95
C THR A 82 -0.31 -24.48 2.98
N PRO A 83 -0.25 -23.68 4.08
CA PRO A 83 -1.35 -23.62 5.04
C PRO A 83 -2.69 -23.17 4.42
N THR A 84 -2.66 -22.48 3.28
CA THR A 84 -3.86 -22.08 2.52
C THR A 84 -4.45 -23.22 1.68
N GLY A 85 -3.79 -24.38 1.64
CA GLY A 85 -4.19 -25.55 0.87
C GLY A 85 -3.68 -25.55 -0.57
N ASP A 86 -2.94 -24.53 -1.02
CA ASP A 86 -2.34 -24.52 -2.35
C ASP A 86 -1.18 -25.52 -2.40
N ARG A 87 -1.15 -26.34 -3.47
CA ARG A 87 -0.17 -27.41 -3.70
C ARG A 87 0.84 -26.98 -4.78
N PHE A 88 2.11 -27.21 -4.52
CA PHE A 88 3.20 -26.88 -5.45
C PHE A 88 4.13 -28.07 -5.64
N ALA A 89 4.60 -28.28 -6.88
CA ALA A 89 5.66 -29.22 -7.22
C ALA A 89 6.92 -28.46 -7.61
N ALA A 90 8.05 -28.84 -7.02
CA ALA A 90 9.36 -28.45 -7.52
C ALA A 90 9.78 -29.43 -8.62
N LEU A 91 10.04 -28.89 -9.81
CA LEU A 91 10.49 -29.64 -10.97
C LEU A 91 11.85 -29.14 -11.43
N GLN A 92 12.77 -30.05 -11.71
CA GLN A 92 14.09 -29.75 -12.23
C GLN A 92 14.19 -30.09 -13.71
N ARG A 93 14.78 -29.19 -14.49
CA ARG A 93 15.12 -29.37 -15.90
C ARG A 93 16.35 -28.53 -16.22
N ASP A 94 17.29 -29.09 -16.98
CA ASP A 94 18.52 -28.41 -17.43
C ASP A 94 19.33 -27.76 -16.28
N GLY A 95 19.33 -28.41 -15.10
CA GLY A 95 20.03 -27.95 -13.90
C GLY A 95 19.30 -26.86 -13.10
N ALA A 96 18.18 -26.33 -13.58
CA ALA A 96 17.36 -25.33 -12.89
C ALA A 96 16.13 -25.97 -12.24
N THR A 97 15.87 -25.61 -10.98
CA THR A 97 14.66 -26.04 -10.25
C THR A 97 13.62 -24.92 -10.26
N THR A 98 12.43 -25.23 -10.78
CA THR A 98 11.29 -24.31 -10.88
C THR A 98 10.11 -24.85 -10.09
N TRP A 99 9.27 -23.95 -9.58
CA TRP A 99 8.05 -24.33 -8.86
C TRP A 99 6.83 -24.22 -9.77
N TRP A 100 5.94 -25.20 -9.66
CA TRP A 100 4.71 -25.29 -10.46
C TRP A 100 3.53 -25.49 -9.52
N ARG A 101 2.43 -24.79 -9.79
CA ARG A 101 1.18 -24.98 -9.04
C ARG A 101 0.51 -26.26 -9.54
N ILE A 102 0.11 -27.13 -8.62
CA ILE A 102 -0.66 -28.33 -8.93
C ILE A 102 -2.14 -28.00 -8.79
N ASP A 103 -2.86 -28.04 -9.90
CA ASP A 103 -4.32 -27.96 -9.93
C ASP A 103 -4.91 -29.32 -10.31
N THR A 104 -6.06 -29.65 -9.73
CA THR A 104 -6.81 -30.86 -10.09
C THR A 104 -7.95 -30.46 -11.01
N THR A 105 -7.96 -30.98 -12.22
CA THR A 105 -9.05 -30.79 -13.18
C THR A 105 -10.33 -31.50 -12.71
N THR A 106 -11.48 -31.11 -13.28
CA THR A 106 -12.78 -31.73 -12.97
C THR A 106 -12.82 -33.24 -13.22
N ASP A 107 -11.98 -33.73 -14.14
CA ASP A 107 -11.89 -35.15 -14.50
C ASP A 107 -10.89 -35.92 -13.62
N GLY A 108 -10.32 -35.27 -12.59
CA GLY A 108 -9.36 -35.85 -11.66
C GLY A 108 -7.92 -35.92 -12.17
N ALA A 109 -7.65 -35.44 -13.39
CA ALA A 109 -6.28 -35.31 -13.91
C ALA A 109 -5.56 -34.11 -13.27
N LEU A 110 -4.23 -34.20 -13.14
CA LEU A 110 -3.43 -33.10 -12.61
C LEU A 110 -2.95 -32.19 -13.73
N GLU A 111 -3.05 -30.89 -13.50
CA GLU A 111 -2.50 -29.84 -14.36
C GLU A 111 -1.46 -29.06 -13.56
N LEU A 112 -0.29 -28.86 -14.15
CA LEU A 112 0.77 -28.03 -13.60
C LEU A 112 0.75 -26.66 -14.26
N ARG A 113 0.46 -25.61 -13.49
CA ARG A 113 0.49 -24.23 -13.97
C ARG A 113 1.82 -23.57 -13.63
N GLU A 114 2.41 -22.90 -14.62
CA GLU A 114 3.66 -22.15 -14.47
C GLU A 114 3.51 -21.08 -13.39
N THR A 115 4.54 -20.94 -12.57
CA THR A 115 4.62 -19.92 -11.52
C THR A 115 5.91 -19.14 -11.66
N GLU A 116 5.95 -17.95 -11.07
CA GLU A 116 7.17 -17.17 -10.93
C GLU A 116 7.68 -17.36 -9.50
N CYS A 117 8.91 -17.81 -9.30
CA CYS A 117 9.42 -18.12 -7.97
C CYS A 117 10.73 -17.40 -7.64
N ILE A 118 10.86 -16.92 -6.41
CA ILE A 118 12.11 -16.47 -5.80
C ILE A 118 12.51 -17.49 -4.74
N VAL A 119 13.70 -18.07 -4.88
CA VAL A 119 14.32 -18.91 -3.86
C VAL A 119 15.48 -18.14 -3.25
N LYS A 120 15.51 -18.05 -1.92
CA LYS A 120 16.64 -17.52 -1.16
C LYS A 120 17.35 -18.70 -0.50
N PRO A 121 18.50 -19.14 -1.05
CA PRO A 121 19.23 -20.26 -0.48
C PRO A 121 19.69 -19.94 0.94
N LYS A 122 19.63 -20.91 1.85
CA LYS A 122 20.16 -20.74 3.21
C LYS A 122 21.68 -20.58 3.23
N SER A 123 22.36 -21.23 2.29
CA SER A 123 23.83 -21.27 2.17
C SER A 123 24.43 -20.15 1.31
N GLY A 124 23.61 -19.38 0.58
CA GLY A 124 24.08 -18.44 -0.44
C GLY A 124 23.46 -17.06 -0.32
N THR A 125 24.19 -16.03 -0.74
CA THR A 125 23.68 -14.64 -0.74
C THR A 125 22.86 -14.32 -1.99
N ILE A 126 23.07 -15.07 -3.08
CA ILE A 126 22.45 -14.81 -4.38
C ILE A 126 21.06 -15.45 -4.43
N ARG A 127 20.05 -14.62 -4.73
CA ARG A 127 18.67 -15.08 -4.91
C ARG A 127 18.55 -15.78 -6.26
N LEU A 128 17.76 -16.84 -6.32
CA LEU A 128 17.41 -17.52 -7.56
C LEU A 128 16.01 -17.09 -7.99
N ILE A 129 15.85 -16.65 -9.23
CA ILE A 129 14.57 -16.36 -9.87
C ILE A 129 14.34 -17.44 -10.92
N ASN A 130 13.23 -18.18 -10.79
CA ASN A 130 12.87 -19.30 -11.67
C ASN A 130 14.01 -20.31 -11.88
N GLY A 131 14.74 -20.62 -10.80
CA GLY A 131 15.84 -21.60 -10.82
C GLY A 131 17.19 -21.08 -11.29
N HIS A 132 17.29 -19.83 -11.75
CA HIS A 132 18.54 -19.20 -12.20
C HIS A 132 18.93 -18.02 -11.29
N PRO A 133 20.23 -17.67 -11.18
CA PRO A 133 20.65 -16.49 -10.43
C PRO A 133 19.94 -15.20 -10.85
N GLU A 134 19.54 -14.38 -9.88
CA GLU A 134 19.01 -13.04 -10.12
C GLU A 134 20.06 -12.19 -10.87
N SER A 135 19.65 -11.61 -11.99
CA SER A 135 20.49 -10.76 -12.83
C SER A 135 19.64 -9.67 -13.49
N PRO A 136 20.25 -8.65 -14.12
CA PRO A 136 19.50 -7.65 -14.89
C PRO A 136 18.62 -8.25 -16.00
N ASP A 137 19.01 -9.43 -16.50
CA ASP A 137 18.29 -10.16 -17.55
C ASP A 137 17.32 -11.21 -16.98
N ASN A 138 17.54 -11.69 -15.76
CA ASN A 138 16.69 -12.67 -15.06
C ASN A 138 15.99 -12.02 -13.87
N THR A 139 14.87 -11.35 -14.15
CA THR A 139 13.97 -10.77 -13.16
C THR A 139 12.59 -11.42 -13.24
N ILE A 140 11.80 -11.31 -12.18
CA ILE A 140 10.39 -11.72 -12.21
C ILE A 140 9.67 -11.04 -13.38
N ARG A 141 8.90 -11.84 -14.12
CA ARG A 141 8.13 -11.35 -15.26
C ARG A 141 6.97 -10.47 -14.80
N GLN A 142 6.61 -9.52 -15.65
CA GLN A 142 5.38 -8.76 -15.45
C GLN A 142 4.17 -9.62 -15.78
N VAL A 143 3.11 -9.44 -15.01
CA VAL A 143 1.92 -10.28 -15.03
C VAL A 143 0.63 -9.47 -14.99
N GLY A 144 -0.50 -10.17 -15.02
CA GLY A 144 -1.84 -9.59 -15.01
C GLY A 144 -2.47 -9.62 -16.39
N ALA A 145 -3.56 -10.33 -16.54
CA ALA A 145 -4.23 -10.46 -17.83
C ALA A 145 -5.70 -10.77 -17.62
N ILE A 146 -6.47 -10.70 -18.70
CA ILE A 146 -7.84 -11.17 -18.73
C ILE A 146 -7.82 -12.60 -19.29
N ALA A 147 -8.29 -13.57 -18.50
CA ALA A 147 -8.36 -14.96 -18.92
C ALA A 147 -9.49 -15.17 -19.95
N SER A 148 -10.65 -14.57 -19.69
CA SER A 148 -11.78 -14.53 -20.61
C SER A 148 -12.44 -13.16 -20.52
N LEU A 149 -12.86 -12.61 -21.65
CA LEU A 149 -13.57 -11.32 -21.71
C LEU A 149 -14.96 -11.59 -22.26
N ARG A 150 -16.00 -11.35 -21.45
CA ARG A 150 -17.40 -11.66 -21.81
C ARG A 150 -17.62 -13.10 -22.30
N GLY A 151 -16.89 -14.05 -21.72
CA GLY A 151 -16.94 -15.48 -22.07
C GLY A 151 -16.00 -15.90 -23.21
N GLU A 152 -15.33 -14.95 -23.87
CA GLU A 152 -14.42 -15.24 -24.98
C GLU A 152 -12.95 -15.28 -24.53
N ALA A 153 -12.20 -16.31 -24.93
CA ALA A 153 -10.79 -16.50 -24.57
C ALA A 153 -9.82 -15.64 -25.40
N ASN A 154 -10.20 -15.26 -26.62
CA ASN A 154 -9.41 -14.42 -27.53
C ASN A 154 -10.26 -13.25 -27.97
N ALA A 155 -10.31 -12.21 -27.14
CA ALA A 155 -11.17 -11.06 -27.37
C ALA A 155 -10.44 -9.75 -27.07
N SER A 156 -10.81 -8.72 -27.82
CA SER A 156 -10.38 -7.35 -27.63
C SER A 156 -11.58 -6.42 -27.78
N THR A 157 -11.65 -5.40 -26.93
CA THR A 157 -12.75 -4.43 -26.93
C THR A 157 -12.49 -3.22 -27.80
N GLY A 158 -11.23 -2.94 -28.15
CA GLY A 158 -10.83 -1.65 -28.72
C GLY A 158 -11.09 -0.49 -27.75
N PRO A 159 -11.16 0.76 -28.24
CA PRO A 159 -11.40 1.92 -27.39
C PRO A 159 -12.75 1.84 -26.66
N ILE A 160 -12.73 2.02 -25.34
CA ILE A 160 -13.93 1.97 -24.49
C ILE A 160 -13.98 3.18 -23.56
N SER A 161 -15.19 3.58 -23.17
CA SER A 161 -15.37 4.62 -22.15
C SER A 161 -14.98 4.11 -20.76
N PRO A 162 -14.70 4.99 -19.78
CA PRO A 162 -14.43 4.56 -18.39
C PRO A 162 -15.55 3.69 -17.81
N VAL A 163 -16.82 4.02 -18.09
CA VAL A 163 -17.97 3.22 -17.68
C VAL A 163 -18.00 1.88 -18.43
N GLY A 164 -17.69 1.89 -19.72
CA GLY A 164 -17.56 0.68 -20.54
C GLY A 164 -16.47 -0.27 -20.03
N LEU A 165 -15.37 0.25 -19.51
CA LEU A 165 -14.30 -0.53 -18.88
C LEU A 165 -14.79 -1.24 -17.61
N ILE A 166 -15.50 -0.52 -16.73
CA ILE A 166 -16.11 -1.13 -15.54
C ILE A 166 -17.16 -2.17 -15.95
N ALA A 167 -18.00 -1.88 -16.93
CA ALA A 167 -19.03 -2.81 -17.40
C ALA A 167 -18.43 -4.07 -18.03
N ALA A 168 -17.38 -3.95 -18.83
CA ALA A 168 -16.70 -5.09 -19.45
C ALA A 168 -15.99 -5.97 -18.41
N ILE A 169 -15.36 -5.36 -17.40
CA ILE A 169 -14.76 -6.10 -16.27
C ILE A 169 -15.85 -6.73 -15.41
N GLY A 170 -16.97 -6.05 -15.19
CA GLY A 170 -18.07 -6.52 -14.35
C GLY A 170 -18.97 -7.57 -14.99
N ASP A 171 -18.74 -7.89 -16.26
CA ASP A 171 -19.50 -8.91 -16.97
C ASP A 171 -19.29 -10.30 -16.33
N PRO A 172 -20.36 -11.10 -16.13
CA PRO A 172 -20.25 -12.44 -15.55
C PRO A 172 -19.34 -13.40 -16.31
N GLY A 173 -19.17 -13.21 -17.62
CA GLY A 173 -18.26 -13.99 -18.46
C GLY A 173 -16.81 -13.51 -18.43
N THR A 174 -16.53 -12.37 -17.78
CA THR A 174 -15.16 -11.85 -17.68
C THR A 174 -14.43 -12.42 -16.48
N LYS A 175 -13.30 -13.10 -16.74
CA LYS A 175 -12.38 -13.64 -15.73
C LYS A 175 -11.03 -12.95 -15.82
N ILE A 176 -10.51 -12.53 -14.67
CA ILE A 176 -9.21 -11.86 -14.57
C ILE A 176 -8.20 -12.79 -13.91
N THR A 177 -7.02 -12.93 -14.54
CA THR A 177 -5.89 -13.65 -13.99
C THR A 177 -5.17 -12.78 -12.98
N ARG A 178 -5.45 -13.03 -11.70
CA ARG A 178 -4.76 -12.39 -10.58
C ARG A 178 -3.56 -13.23 -10.16
N TRP A 179 -2.67 -12.62 -9.40
CA TRP A 179 -1.47 -13.26 -8.90
C TRP A 179 -1.49 -13.26 -7.38
N ARG A 180 -1.24 -14.43 -6.79
CA ARG A 180 -1.16 -14.64 -5.35
C ARG A 180 0.27 -15.00 -4.97
N GLU A 181 0.65 -14.64 -3.75
CA GLU A 181 1.94 -14.92 -3.16
C GLU A 181 1.78 -16.04 -2.12
N SER A 182 2.64 -17.05 -2.23
CA SER A 182 2.74 -18.15 -1.27
C SER A 182 4.19 -18.27 -0.79
N LYS A 183 4.37 -18.35 0.53
CA LYS A 183 5.70 -18.51 1.16
C LYS A 183 5.76 -19.82 1.92
N PHE A 184 6.87 -20.53 1.75
CA PHE A 184 7.16 -21.76 2.46
C PHE A 184 8.67 -22.05 2.38
N ASN A 185 9.14 -22.99 3.22
CA ASN A 185 10.51 -23.49 3.13
C ASN A 185 10.55 -24.77 2.29
N SER A 186 11.56 -24.87 1.41
CA SER A 186 11.89 -26.11 0.70
C SER A 186 12.33 -27.21 1.68
N SER A 187 12.49 -28.44 1.21
CA SER A 187 13.08 -29.51 2.05
C SER A 187 14.56 -29.26 2.39
N SER A 188 15.25 -28.41 1.63
CA SER A 188 16.60 -27.90 1.94
C SER A 188 16.61 -26.71 2.92
N ASP A 189 15.44 -26.31 3.44
CA ASP A 189 15.25 -25.14 4.31
C ASP A 189 15.61 -23.79 3.62
N ASP A 190 15.51 -23.76 2.29
CA ASP A 190 15.60 -22.52 1.51
C ASP A 190 14.25 -21.80 1.56
N ALA A 191 14.28 -20.47 1.71
CA ALA A 191 13.05 -19.69 1.73
C ALA A 191 12.52 -19.50 0.30
N VAL A 192 11.37 -20.11 0.01
CA VAL A 192 10.72 -20.06 -1.30
C VAL A 192 9.53 -19.10 -1.25
N THR A 193 9.49 -18.17 -2.20
CA THR A 193 8.33 -17.32 -2.48
C THR A 193 7.83 -17.62 -3.88
N VAL A 194 6.63 -18.16 -3.99
CA VAL A 194 5.98 -18.49 -5.27
C VAL A 194 4.87 -17.49 -5.55
N TYR A 195 4.89 -16.91 -6.74
CA TYR A 195 3.83 -16.10 -7.31
C TYR A 195 3.10 -16.94 -8.35
N HIS A 196 1.81 -17.17 -8.15
CA HIS A 196 1.05 -18.08 -9.00
C HIS A 196 -0.27 -17.46 -9.48
N PRO A 197 -0.73 -17.83 -10.68
CA PRO A 197 -2.00 -17.34 -11.20
C PRO A 197 -3.18 -17.91 -10.40
N SER A 198 -4.18 -17.07 -10.23
CA SER A 198 -5.50 -17.38 -9.68
C SER A 198 -6.53 -16.60 -10.47
N GLU A 199 -7.41 -17.33 -11.15
CA GLU A 199 -8.54 -16.72 -11.83
C GLU A 199 -9.54 -16.19 -10.79
N SER A 200 -10.16 -15.05 -11.10
CA SER A 200 -11.21 -14.45 -10.30
C SER A 200 -12.24 -13.80 -11.22
N ASP A 201 -13.51 -13.94 -10.87
CA ASP A 201 -14.59 -13.29 -11.62
C ASP A 201 -14.43 -11.77 -11.55
N GLY A 202 -14.51 -11.11 -12.71
CA GLY A 202 -14.37 -9.66 -12.79
C GLY A 202 -15.50 -8.93 -12.05
N ALA A 203 -16.72 -9.47 -12.09
CA ALA A 203 -17.85 -9.00 -11.28
C ALA A 203 -17.56 -9.01 -9.78
N ARG A 204 -16.83 -10.02 -9.29
CA ARG A 204 -16.42 -10.14 -7.89
C ARG A 204 -15.28 -9.18 -7.56
N LEU A 205 -14.37 -8.93 -8.51
CA LEU A 205 -13.26 -8.00 -8.34
C LEU A 205 -13.74 -6.56 -8.12
N LEU A 206 -14.79 -6.13 -8.82
CA LEU A 206 -15.36 -4.78 -8.67
C LEU A 206 -16.12 -4.58 -7.37
N ARG A 207 -16.43 -5.66 -6.64
CA ARG A 207 -17.07 -5.55 -5.33
C ARG A 207 -16.05 -5.09 -4.29
N PRO A 208 -16.35 -4.03 -3.51
CA PRO A 208 -15.58 -3.72 -2.32
C PRO A 208 -15.55 -4.93 -1.40
N GLY A 209 -14.44 -5.13 -0.69
CA GLY A 209 -14.39 -6.19 0.33
C GLY A 209 -13.39 -7.31 0.09
N MET A 210 -12.68 -7.32 -1.05
CA MET A 210 -11.83 -8.46 -1.42
C MET A 210 -10.53 -8.54 -0.59
N ARG A 211 -9.87 -7.40 -0.35
CA ARG A 211 -8.67 -7.31 0.49
C ARG A 211 -9.02 -7.00 1.94
N PHE A 212 -9.77 -5.92 2.15
CA PHE A 212 -10.33 -5.57 3.45
C PHE A 212 -11.74 -6.13 3.52
N LYS A 213 -11.97 -7.13 4.35
CA LYS A 213 -13.19 -7.95 4.33
C LYS A 213 -14.41 -7.16 4.80
N VAL A 214 -15.24 -6.73 3.85
CA VAL A 214 -16.55 -6.08 4.12
C VAL A 214 -17.63 -7.12 4.43
N GLN A 215 -17.54 -8.28 3.79
CA GLN A 215 -18.40 -9.44 3.99
C GLN A 215 -17.54 -10.58 4.53
N GLY A 216 -17.58 -10.79 5.84
CA GLY A 216 -16.78 -11.77 6.56
C GLY A 216 -17.32 -12.01 7.97
N THR A 217 -16.47 -12.60 8.81
CA THR A 217 -16.69 -12.75 10.25
C THR A 217 -16.90 -11.38 10.92
N TRP A 218 -17.49 -11.37 12.11
CA TRP A 218 -17.72 -10.13 12.84
C TRP A 218 -16.42 -9.36 13.13
N LEU A 219 -15.35 -10.09 13.46
CA LEU A 219 -14.00 -9.54 13.70
C LEU A 219 -13.43 -8.85 12.46
N GLU A 220 -13.53 -9.50 11.29
CA GLU A 220 -13.07 -8.93 10.02
C GLU A 220 -13.80 -7.63 9.65
N ARG A 221 -15.11 -7.55 9.91
CA ARG A 221 -15.89 -6.32 9.68
C ARG A 221 -15.48 -5.20 10.64
N MET A 222 -15.26 -5.52 11.91
CA MET A 222 -14.74 -4.56 12.88
C MET A 222 -13.36 -4.07 12.51
N ASP A 223 -12.48 -4.94 12.05
CA ASP A 223 -11.14 -4.58 11.61
C ASP A 223 -11.19 -3.58 10.43
N PHE A 224 -12.09 -3.82 9.46
CA PHE A 224 -12.33 -2.86 8.38
C PHE A 224 -12.87 -1.52 8.87
N VAL A 225 -13.87 -1.52 9.77
CA VAL A 225 -14.41 -0.28 10.37
C VAL A 225 -13.32 0.45 11.17
N SER A 226 -12.48 -0.29 11.89
CA SER A 226 -11.35 0.23 12.65
C SER A 226 -10.34 0.93 11.74
N LEU A 227 -9.99 0.33 10.60
CA LEU A 227 -9.14 0.94 9.58
C LEU A 227 -9.76 2.21 9.00
N MET A 228 -11.05 2.18 8.67
CA MET A 228 -11.77 3.35 8.13
C MET A 228 -11.81 4.51 9.13
N LEU A 229 -12.08 4.19 10.40
CA LEU A 229 -12.07 5.16 11.48
C LEU A 229 -10.67 5.75 11.67
N ALA A 230 -9.64 4.91 11.70
CA ALA A 230 -8.24 5.34 11.79
C ALA A 230 -7.82 6.24 10.62
N LEU A 231 -8.22 5.91 9.39
CA LEU A 231 -7.88 6.72 8.21
C LEU A 231 -8.59 8.07 8.22
N PHE A 232 -9.89 8.10 8.55
CA PHE A 232 -10.68 9.33 8.59
C PHE A 232 -10.26 10.24 9.74
N LEU A 233 -10.17 9.71 10.96
CA LEU A 233 -9.80 10.48 12.14
C LEU A 233 -8.32 10.82 12.15
N GLY A 234 -7.47 9.92 11.67
CA GLY A 234 -6.03 10.14 11.57
C GLY A 234 -5.70 11.28 10.64
N THR A 235 -6.33 11.37 9.46
CA THR A 235 -6.12 12.48 8.52
C THR A 235 -6.53 13.83 9.11
N ALA A 236 -7.61 13.89 9.90
CA ALA A 236 -8.05 15.11 10.56
C ALA A 236 -7.10 15.59 11.69
N ALA A 237 -6.36 14.67 12.31
CA ALA A 237 -5.52 14.94 13.47
C ALA A 237 -4.08 15.36 13.13
N LEU A 238 -3.74 15.50 11.84
CA LEU A 238 -2.37 15.75 11.39
C LEU A 238 -1.97 17.23 11.56
N PRO A 239 -1.03 17.58 12.46
CA PRO A 239 -0.70 18.97 12.76
C PRO A 239 -0.15 19.74 11.56
N HIS A 240 0.54 19.05 10.64
CA HIS A 240 1.11 19.66 9.44
C HIS A 240 0.06 20.18 8.45
N ILE A 241 -1.19 19.69 8.53
CA ILE A 241 -2.32 20.22 7.75
C ILE A 241 -2.92 21.43 8.47
N LEU A 242 -3.08 21.36 9.80
CA LEU A 242 -3.62 22.46 10.61
C LEU A 242 -2.77 23.73 10.50
N ILE A 243 -1.44 23.61 10.58
CA ILE A 243 -0.53 24.75 10.50
C ILE A 243 -0.67 25.51 9.18
N ARG A 244 -1.05 24.82 8.09
CA ARG A 244 -1.30 25.47 6.80
C ARG A 244 -2.55 26.32 6.81
N TYR A 245 -3.60 25.94 7.55
CA TYR A 245 -4.80 26.78 7.67
C TYR A 245 -4.53 28.11 8.39
N TYR A 246 -3.56 28.15 9.31
CA TYR A 246 -3.16 29.39 9.98
C TYR A 246 -2.41 30.37 9.09
N THR A 247 -1.96 29.93 7.90
CA THR A 247 -1.31 30.81 6.92
C THR A 247 -2.29 31.44 5.93
N VAL A 248 -3.58 31.11 6.02
CA VAL A 248 -4.62 31.63 5.11
C VAL A 248 -5.22 32.92 5.70
N PRO A 249 -5.46 33.99 4.90
CA PRO A 249 -5.87 35.30 5.43
C PRO A 249 -7.23 35.32 6.16
N GLY A 250 -8.09 34.33 5.95
CA GLY A 250 -9.42 34.28 6.57
C GLY A 250 -10.11 32.93 6.49
N ALA A 251 -11.10 32.73 7.37
CA ALA A 251 -11.84 31.47 7.50
C ALA A 251 -12.64 31.08 6.25
N SER A 252 -13.14 32.06 5.49
CA SER A 252 -13.84 31.82 4.21
C SER A 252 -12.92 31.20 3.16
N GLU A 253 -11.70 31.72 3.03
CA GLU A 253 -10.69 31.22 2.10
C GLU A 253 -10.14 29.86 2.54
N ALA A 254 -10.01 29.63 3.86
CA ALA A 254 -9.68 28.32 4.40
C ALA A 254 -10.72 27.26 3.97
N ARG A 255 -12.03 27.55 4.10
CA ARG A 255 -13.09 26.63 3.66
C ARG A 255 -13.06 26.36 2.15
N LYS A 256 -12.85 27.39 1.32
CA LYS A 256 -12.72 27.21 -0.14
C LYS A 256 -11.53 26.31 -0.48
N SER A 257 -10.39 26.53 0.19
CA SER A 257 -9.19 25.71 0.03
C SER A 257 -9.47 24.24 0.39
N THR A 258 -10.18 23.98 1.49
CA THR A 258 -10.61 22.62 1.88
C THR A 258 -11.47 21.96 0.81
N ILE A 259 -12.46 22.67 0.25
CA ILE A 259 -13.34 22.12 -0.79
C ILE A 259 -12.55 21.72 -2.03
N VAL A 260 -11.62 22.58 -2.49
CA VAL A 260 -10.77 22.28 -3.65
C VAL A 260 -9.86 21.10 -3.36
N ALA A 261 -9.29 21.02 -2.15
CA ALA A 261 -8.45 19.90 -1.74
C ALA A 261 -9.24 18.57 -1.74
N ILE A 262 -10.45 18.54 -1.16
CA ILE A 262 -11.31 17.35 -1.15
C ILE A 262 -11.68 16.94 -2.57
N GLY A 263 -12.06 17.88 -3.44
CA GLY A 263 -12.37 17.60 -4.84
C GLY A 263 -11.18 17.02 -5.61
N ALA A 264 -9.98 17.58 -5.42
CA ALA A 264 -8.76 17.11 -6.06
C ALA A 264 -8.36 15.71 -5.57
N ILE A 265 -8.40 15.45 -4.26
CA ILE A 265 -8.09 14.15 -3.66
C ILE A 265 -9.12 13.10 -4.09
N GLY A 266 -10.41 13.44 -4.06
CA GLY A 266 -11.49 12.56 -4.51
C GLY A 266 -11.35 12.18 -5.99
N THR A 267 -11.07 13.17 -6.85
CA THR A 267 -10.80 12.93 -8.28
C THR A 267 -9.61 12.02 -8.46
N PHE A 268 -8.51 12.26 -7.75
CA PHE A 268 -7.33 11.41 -7.81
C PHE A 268 -7.65 9.96 -7.41
N TYR A 269 -8.39 9.73 -6.32
CA TYR A 269 -8.78 8.38 -5.91
C TYR A 269 -9.62 7.66 -6.97
N VAL A 270 -10.56 8.36 -7.62
CA VAL A 270 -11.31 7.80 -8.75
C VAL A 270 -10.37 7.41 -9.91
N LEU A 271 -9.39 8.26 -10.25
CA LEU A 271 -8.40 7.94 -11.28
C LEU A 271 -7.53 6.73 -10.90
N THR A 272 -7.14 6.61 -9.62
CA THR A 272 -6.32 5.47 -9.15
C THR A 272 -7.04 4.13 -9.29
N LEU A 273 -8.37 4.10 -9.17
CA LEU A 273 -9.17 2.90 -9.45
C LEU A 273 -8.97 2.43 -10.90
N PHE A 274 -9.11 3.34 -11.86
CA PHE A 274 -8.94 3.02 -13.29
C PHE A 274 -7.50 2.64 -13.63
N MET A 275 -6.52 3.33 -13.06
CA MET A 275 -5.10 2.96 -13.22
C MET A 275 -4.82 1.57 -12.63
N GLY A 276 -5.39 1.23 -11.48
CA GLY A 276 -5.26 -0.10 -10.87
C GLY A 276 -5.86 -1.22 -11.74
N LEU A 277 -7.07 -1.00 -12.26
CA LEU A 277 -7.73 -1.94 -13.18
C LEU A 277 -6.96 -2.07 -14.50
N GLY A 278 -6.47 -0.95 -15.05
CA GLY A 278 -5.61 -0.94 -16.24
C GLY A 278 -4.32 -1.73 -16.03
N ALA A 279 -3.61 -1.49 -14.93
CA ALA A 279 -2.39 -2.21 -14.60
C ALA A 279 -2.64 -3.73 -14.47
N MET A 280 -3.74 -4.12 -13.82
CA MET A 280 -4.10 -5.52 -13.62
C MET A 280 -4.42 -6.27 -14.92
N THR A 281 -4.95 -5.57 -15.93
CA THR A 281 -5.40 -6.18 -17.19
C THR A 281 -4.38 -6.08 -18.32
N SER A 282 -3.30 -5.32 -18.14
CA SER A 282 -2.36 -4.97 -19.22
C SER A 282 -1.02 -5.72 -19.21
N GLY A 283 -0.83 -6.72 -18.34
CA GLY A 283 0.42 -7.50 -18.29
C GLY A 283 1.61 -6.75 -17.73
N VAL A 284 1.38 -5.73 -16.88
CA VAL A 284 2.43 -4.80 -16.42
C VAL A 284 2.76 -4.93 -14.94
N LEU A 285 2.00 -5.73 -14.17
CA LEU A 285 2.20 -5.80 -12.73
C LEU A 285 3.46 -6.59 -12.40
N ASN A 286 4.28 -6.08 -11.50
CA ASN A 286 5.30 -6.89 -10.86
C ASN A 286 4.65 -7.59 -9.64
N PRO A 287 4.51 -8.94 -9.63
CA PRO A 287 3.89 -9.64 -8.52
C PRO A 287 4.69 -9.53 -7.22
N ALA A 288 6.00 -9.24 -7.29
CA ALA A 288 6.84 -8.99 -6.12
C ALA A 288 6.82 -7.53 -5.63
N ASP A 289 6.39 -6.57 -6.46
CA ASP A 289 6.29 -5.16 -6.06
C ASP A 289 5.06 -4.46 -6.64
N SER A 290 4.00 -4.42 -5.84
CA SER A 290 2.76 -3.72 -6.17
C SER A 290 2.88 -2.19 -6.19
N ASN A 291 3.93 -1.59 -5.60
CA ASN A 291 4.07 -0.13 -5.54
C ASN A 291 4.43 0.48 -6.91
N MET A 292 4.92 -0.34 -7.84
CA MET A 292 5.30 0.05 -9.20
C MET A 292 4.16 -0.07 -10.23
N ALA A 293 2.93 -0.38 -9.80
CA ALA A 293 1.80 -0.58 -10.71
C ALA A 293 1.55 0.61 -11.65
N ALA A 294 1.53 1.85 -11.14
CA ALA A 294 1.27 3.03 -11.98
C ALA A 294 2.43 3.39 -12.92
N PRO A 295 3.72 3.41 -12.48
CA PRO A 295 4.84 3.59 -13.40
C PRO A 295 4.93 2.50 -14.47
N LEU A 296 4.76 1.22 -14.12
CA LEU A 296 4.82 0.13 -15.09
C LEU A 296 3.65 0.19 -16.09
N LEU A 297 2.47 0.60 -15.65
CA LEU A 297 1.36 0.90 -16.54
C LEU A 297 1.71 2.05 -17.50
N ALA A 298 2.33 3.13 -17.01
CA ALA A 298 2.80 4.22 -17.86
C ALA A 298 3.82 3.76 -18.91
N ARG A 299 4.75 2.87 -18.52
CA ARG A 299 5.76 2.29 -19.41
C ARG A 299 5.14 1.51 -20.57
N SER A 300 4.01 0.84 -20.34
CA SER A 300 3.29 0.13 -21.42
C SER A 300 2.69 1.02 -22.50
N PHE A 301 2.67 2.34 -22.31
CA PHE A 301 2.30 3.32 -23.34
C PHE A 301 3.51 4.05 -23.93
N GLY A 302 4.72 3.77 -23.43
CA GLY A 302 5.96 4.36 -23.92
C GLY A 302 6.87 4.87 -22.80
N ASN A 303 8.17 4.92 -23.12
CA ASN A 303 9.21 5.37 -22.18
C ASN A 303 9.04 6.83 -21.75
N LEU A 304 8.47 7.69 -22.60
CA LEU A 304 8.20 9.10 -22.27
C LEU A 304 7.20 9.22 -21.12
N LEU A 305 6.07 8.50 -21.19
CA LEU A 305 5.04 8.59 -20.16
C LEU A 305 5.55 7.99 -18.83
N PHE A 306 6.34 6.92 -18.90
CA PHE A 306 7.07 6.38 -17.75
C PHE A 306 8.02 7.40 -17.12
N ALA A 307 8.85 8.06 -17.92
CA ALA A 307 9.82 9.05 -17.44
C ALA A 307 9.11 10.24 -16.77
N VAL A 308 8.02 10.74 -17.39
CA VAL A 308 7.26 11.87 -16.85
C VAL A 308 6.56 11.50 -15.54
N ILE A 309 5.84 10.38 -15.48
CA ILE A 309 5.16 9.95 -14.25
C ILE A 309 6.18 9.65 -13.14
N SER A 310 7.30 9.00 -13.47
CA SER A 310 8.36 8.73 -12.49
C SER A 310 9.01 10.02 -11.98
N ALA A 311 9.27 10.99 -12.85
CA ALA A 311 9.80 12.29 -12.46
C ALA A 311 8.82 13.07 -11.56
N ILE A 312 7.53 13.07 -11.89
CA ILE A 312 6.49 13.71 -11.07
C ILE A 312 6.40 13.01 -9.71
N ALA A 313 6.35 11.67 -9.68
CA ALA A 313 6.30 10.89 -8.44
C ALA A 313 7.54 11.14 -7.57
N PHE A 314 8.73 11.20 -8.16
CA PHE A 314 9.95 11.53 -7.43
C PHE A 314 9.92 12.97 -6.90
N ALA A 315 9.51 13.94 -7.71
CA ALA A 315 9.44 15.35 -7.34
C ALA A 315 8.37 15.63 -6.27
N THR A 316 7.25 14.88 -6.27
CA THR A 316 6.21 14.97 -5.23
C THR A 316 6.70 14.37 -3.92
N VAL A 317 7.28 13.16 -3.94
CA VAL A 317 7.85 12.52 -2.74
C VAL A 317 8.94 13.38 -2.11
N LEU A 318 9.90 13.88 -2.90
CA LEU A 318 10.95 14.76 -2.36
C LEU A 318 10.37 16.05 -1.75
N GLY A 319 9.32 16.60 -2.38
CA GLY A 319 8.62 17.78 -1.90
C GLY A 319 7.87 17.55 -0.57
N THR A 320 7.19 16.40 -0.42
CA THR A 320 6.46 16.07 0.81
C THR A 320 7.41 15.69 1.93
N VAL A 321 8.45 14.90 1.66
CA VAL A 321 9.47 14.51 2.63
C VAL A 321 10.18 15.75 3.18
N SER A 322 10.63 16.67 2.32
CA SER A 322 11.24 17.93 2.77
C SER A 322 10.29 18.75 3.64
N GLY A 323 9.02 18.87 3.25
CA GLY A 323 8.02 19.58 4.04
C GLY A 323 7.77 18.96 5.43
N LEU A 324 7.69 17.63 5.52
CA LEU A 324 7.53 16.91 6.78
C LEU A 324 8.77 17.00 7.67
N VAL A 325 9.98 16.92 7.09
CA VAL A 325 11.24 17.07 7.82
C VAL A 325 11.37 18.48 8.40
N VAL A 326 11.03 19.52 7.62
CA VAL A 326 11.05 20.90 8.11
C VAL A 326 10.04 21.09 9.23
N ALA A 327 8.82 20.57 9.08
CA ALA A 327 7.79 20.63 10.13
C ALA A 327 8.25 19.92 11.42
N ALA A 328 8.85 18.73 11.30
CA ALA A 328 9.39 17.99 12.43
C ALA A 328 10.58 18.73 13.08
N SER A 329 11.48 19.31 12.29
CA SER A 329 12.59 20.10 12.81
C SER A 329 12.14 21.37 13.52
N GLY A 330 11.06 22.00 13.03
CA GLY A 330 10.43 23.16 13.67
C GLY A 330 9.87 22.80 15.03
N ALA A 331 9.19 21.65 15.14
CA ALA A 331 8.71 21.13 16.41
C ALA A 331 9.86 20.84 17.39
N VAL A 332 10.97 20.26 16.92
CA VAL A 332 12.15 20.03 17.79
C VAL A 332 12.80 21.34 18.23
N ALA A 333 12.99 22.30 17.33
CA ALA A 333 13.67 23.55 17.65
C ALA A 333 12.80 24.50 18.50
N HIS A 334 11.52 24.66 18.18
CA HIS A 334 10.63 25.59 18.89
C HIS A 334 9.86 24.94 20.04
N ASP A 335 9.29 23.75 19.85
CA ASP A 335 8.45 23.15 20.90
C ASP A 335 9.32 22.46 21.97
N LEU A 336 10.34 21.71 21.56
CA LEU A 336 11.19 20.98 22.51
C LEU A 336 12.32 21.85 23.08
N ALA A 337 13.13 22.50 22.24
CA ALA A 337 14.32 23.20 22.73
C ALA A 337 14.03 24.58 23.34
N ASP A 338 13.21 25.39 22.66
CA ASP A 338 12.89 26.75 23.12
C ASP A 338 11.81 26.74 24.20
N ARG A 339 10.70 26.01 23.99
CA ARG A 339 9.54 26.07 24.89
C ARG A 339 9.56 25.07 26.04
N TYR A 340 10.04 23.84 25.82
CA TYR A 340 10.08 22.80 26.86
C TYR A 340 11.38 22.84 27.67
N LEU A 341 12.54 22.91 27.01
CA LEU A 341 13.85 22.98 27.68
C LEU A 341 14.23 24.41 28.10
N ASN A 342 13.48 25.43 27.65
CA ASN A 342 13.63 26.84 28.01
C ASN A 342 15.05 27.38 27.81
N LEU A 343 15.73 26.94 26.75
CA LEU A 343 17.18 27.14 26.58
C LEU A 343 17.60 28.58 26.25
N GLY A 344 16.68 29.56 26.20
CA GLY A 344 17.01 30.97 26.02
C GLY A 344 17.92 31.25 24.81
N LEU A 345 17.79 30.44 23.75
CA LEU A 345 18.73 30.42 22.63
C LEU A 345 18.59 31.68 21.77
N SER A 346 19.71 32.16 21.21
CA SER A 346 19.67 33.19 20.17
C SER A 346 19.02 32.67 18.88
N ASP A 347 18.41 33.56 18.08
CA ASP A 347 17.75 33.17 16.83
C ASP A 347 18.67 32.45 15.85
N SER A 348 19.96 32.83 15.80
CA SER A 348 20.97 32.14 14.99
C SER A 348 21.22 30.69 15.46
N THR A 349 21.22 30.46 16.77
CA THR A 349 21.37 29.12 17.36
C THR A 349 20.12 28.29 17.17
N LYS A 350 18.92 28.90 17.20
CA LYS A 350 17.65 28.22 16.88
C LYS A 350 17.62 27.72 15.44
N ILE A 351 18.08 28.53 14.49
CA ILE A 351 18.19 28.13 13.08
C ILE A 351 19.20 26.99 12.92
N LEU A 352 20.34 27.06 13.60
CA LEU A 352 21.34 25.99 13.55
C LEU A 352 20.78 24.68 14.13
N LEU A 353 20.09 24.75 15.28
CA LEU A 353 19.45 23.60 15.92
C LEU A 353 18.33 23.01 15.05
N GLY A 354 17.53 23.85 14.39
CA GLY A 354 16.54 23.39 13.41
C GLY A 354 17.19 22.64 12.24
N LYS A 355 18.31 23.14 11.71
CA LYS A 355 19.05 22.46 10.64
C LYS A 355 19.65 21.12 11.09
N THR A 356 20.23 21.05 12.30
CA THR A 356 20.77 19.78 12.83
C THR A 356 19.67 18.78 13.16
N ALA A 357 18.55 19.24 13.71
CA ALA A 357 17.36 18.41 13.94
C ALA A 357 16.79 17.87 12.62
N ALA A 358 16.74 18.67 11.55
CA ALA A 358 16.32 18.23 10.22
C ALA A 358 17.21 17.09 9.69
N LEU A 359 18.54 17.19 9.86
CA LEU A 359 19.46 16.11 9.49
C LEU A 359 19.21 14.84 10.31
N GLY A 360 19.01 14.96 11.63
CA GLY A 360 18.72 13.83 12.51
C GLY A 360 17.40 13.12 12.14
N VAL A 361 16.32 13.86 11.98
CA VAL A 361 15.01 13.33 11.57
C VAL A 361 15.09 12.68 10.19
N GLY A 362 15.80 13.31 9.25
CA GLY A 362 16.05 12.75 7.92
C GLY A 362 16.83 11.43 7.97
N ALA A 363 17.91 11.35 8.74
CA ALA A 363 18.71 10.14 8.90
C ALA A 363 17.91 8.98 9.51
N ILE A 364 17.11 9.26 10.54
CA ILE A 364 16.20 8.27 11.15
C ILE A 364 15.18 7.80 10.11
N GLY A 365 14.57 8.72 9.36
CA GLY A 365 13.61 8.38 8.30
C GLY A 365 14.22 7.48 7.21
N ILE A 366 15.46 7.75 6.80
CA ILE A 366 16.19 6.92 5.82
C ILE A 366 16.47 5.53 6.40
N ALA A 367 16.96 5.45 7.64
CA ALA A 367 17.25 4.17 8.29
C ALA A 367 15.99 3.29 8.42
N LEU A 368 14.88 3.87 8.87
CA LEU A 368 13.60 3.17 8.95
C LEU A 368 13.08 2.76 7.55
N GLY A 369 13.25 3.61 6.54
CA GLY A 369 12.88 3.29 5.16
C GLY A 369 13.66 2.10 4.58
N ILE A 370 14.96 2.00 4.89
CA ILE A 370 15.79 0.84 4.49
C ILE A 370 15.36 -0.42 5.25
N MET A 371 15.09 -0.30 6.56
CA MET A 371 14.69 -1.43 7.41
C MET A 371 13.35 -2.04 6.98
N PHE A 372 12.40 -1.21 6.53
CA PHE A 372 11.08 -1.65 6.06
C PHE A 372 10.97 -1.77 4.52
N LYS A 373 12.11 -1.89 3.82
CA LYS A 373 12.14 -2.08 2.36
C LYS A 373 11.41 -3.37 1.97
N GLY A 374 10.48 -3.27 1.01
CA GLY A 374 9.68 -4.39 0.51
C GLY A 374 8.31 -4.52 1.16
N MET A 375 7.98 -3.68 2.14
CA MET A 375 6.63 -3.59 2.67
C MET A 375 5.71 -2.79 1.72
N ASN A 376 4.43 -3.16 1.70
CA ASN A 376 3.44 -2.38 0.99
C ASN A 376 3.24 -1.03 1.70
N VAL A 377 3.41 0.07 0.96
CA VAL A 377 3.32 1.42 1.54
C VAL A 377 1.93 1.69 2.12
N THR A 378 0.87 1.14 1.53
CA THR A 378 -0.51 1.26 2.02
C THR A 378 -0.67 0.71 3.43
N PHE A 379 0.02 -0.39 3.75
CA PHE A 379 0.00 -0.99 5.07
C PHE A 379 0.68 -0.10 6.11
N LEU A 380 1.90 0.36 5.82
CA LEU A 380 2.65 1.28 6.71
C LEU A 380 1.88 2.59 6.97
N VAL A 381 1.24 3.12 5.93
CA VAL A 381 0.41 4.32 6.02
C VAL A 381 -0.79 4.09 6.94
N GLY A 382 -1.47 2.94 6.84
CA GLY A 382 -2.58 2.58 7.72
C GLY A 382 -2.18 2.57 9.20
N LEU A 383 -1.01 1.97 9.52
CA LEU A 383 -0.48 1.94 10.88
C LEU A 383 -0.18 3.36 11.42
N ALA A 384 0.47 4.20 10.60
CA ALA A 384 0.78 5.57 10.98
C ALA A 384 -0.48 6.41 11.27
N PHE A 385 -1.53 6.24 10.46
CA PHE A 385 -2.81 6.91 10.68
C PHE A 385 -3.52 6.41 11.94
N ALA A 386 -3.47 5.11 12.24
CA ALA A 386 -4.06 4.56 13.45
C ALA A 386 -3.40 5.13 14.73
N VAL A 387 -2.07 5.26 14.73
CA VAL A 387 -1.33 5.90 15.83
C VAL A 387 -1.70 7.38 15.94
N ALA A 388 -1.71 8.11 14.81
CA ALA A 388 -2.07 9.54 14.79
C ALA A 388 -3.51 9.79 15.30
N ALA A 389 -4.47 8.97 14.86
CA ALA A 389 -5.86 9.04 15.27
C ALA A 389 -6.03 8.78 16.78
N SER A 390 -5.22 7.91 17.36
CA SER A 390 -5.33 7.50 18.77
C SER A 390 -4.64 8.49 19.71
N ALA A 391 -3.47 9.01 19.31
CA ALA A 391 -2.68 9.90 20.14
C ALA A 391 -3.15 11.37 20.05
N ASN A 392 -3.34 11.89 18.83
CA ASN A 392 -3.49 13.34 18.63
C ASN A 392 -4.94 13.81 18.60
N LEU A 393 -5.83 13.03 17.96
CA LEU A 393 -7.21 13.46 17.75
C LEU A 393 -7.96 13.76 19.06
N PRO A 394 -7.92 12.88 20.09
CA PRO A 394 -8.72 13.08 21.30
C PRO A 394 -8.28 14.36 22.03
N ALA A 395 -6.97 14.62 22.08
CA ALA A 395 -6.42 15.85 22.62
C ALA A 395 -6.95 17.09 21.88
N ILE A 396 -6.84 17.11 20.54
CA ILE A 396 -7.26 18.27 19.73
C ILE A 396 -8.77 18.53 19.88
N ILE A 397 -9.60 17.51 19.74
CA ILE A 397 -11.06 17.67 19.81
C ILE A 397 -11.47 18.14 21.21
N MET A 398 -10.94 17.51 22.25
CA MET A 398 -11.37 17.84 23.60
C MET A 398 -10.92 19.24 24.00
N ILE A 399 -9.72 19.68 23.61
CA ILE A 399 -9.25 21.07 23.86
C ILE A 399 -10.20 22.10 23.23
N LEU A 400 -10.73 21.82 22.03
CA LEU A 400 -11.59 22.76 21.31
C LEU A 400 -13.04 22.77 21.81
N PHE A 401 -13.57 21.61 22.22
CA PHE A 401 -15.01 21.46 22.48
C PHE A 401 -15.37 21.20 23.95
N TRP A 402 -14.41 20.87 24.82
CA TRP A 402 -14.69 20.56 26.21
C TRP A 402 -13.98 21.52 27.18
N PRO A 403 -14.72 22.36 27.91
CA PRO A 403 -14.12 23.40 28.76
C PRO A 403 -13.40 22.85 30.01
N ARG A 404 -13.55 21.56 30.32
CA ARG A 404 -12.95 20.92 31.51
C ARG A 404 -11.65 20.17 31.21
N VAL A 405 -11.04 20.41 30.05
CA VAL A 405 -9.76 19.77 29.71
C VAL A 405 -8.64 20.29 30.59
N THR A 406 -7.84 19.35 31.13
CA THR A 406 -6.63 19.66 31.88
C THR A 406 -5.38 19.22 31.12
N ALA A 407 -4.25 19.90 31.35
CA ALA A 407 -2.97 19.55 30.73
C ALA A 407 -2.57 18.09 31.04
N THR A 408 -2.79 17.65 32.28
CA THR A 408 -2.53 16.26 32.71
C THR A 408 -3.40 15.26 31.96
N GLY A 409 -4.67 15.60 31.71
CA GLY A 409 -5.59 14.75 30.93
C GLY A 409 -5.15 14.60 29.48
N VAL A 410 -4.70 15.69 28.86
CA VAL A 410 -4.15 15.67 27.49
C VAL A 410 -2.90 14.81 27.39
N ILE A 411 -1.93 14.98 28.31
CA ILE A 411 -0.69 14.19 28.33
C ILE A 411 -1.00 12.70 28.51
N ALA A 412 -1.87 12.36 29.47
CA ALA A 412 -2.26 10.98 29.72
C ALA A 412 -2.96 10.35 28.51
N SER A 413 -3.84 11.08 27.84
CA SER A 413 -4.51 10.65 26.61
C SER A 413 -3.52 10.37 25.48
N ILE A 414 -2.57 11.27 25.22
CA ILE A 414 -1.56 11.08 24.18
C ILE A 414 -0.72 9.81 24.47
N ILE A 415 -0.26 9.63 25.71
CA ILE A 415 0.55 8.48 26.12
C ILE A 415 -0.26 7.18 25.98
N ILE A 416 -1.47 7.12 26.53
CA ILE A 416 -2.32 5.92 26.46
C ILE A 416 -2.73 5.63 25.01
N GLY A 417 -3.06 6.64 24.21
CA GLY A 417 -3.37 6.48 22.79
C GLY A 417 -2.20 5.93 21.99
N MET A 418 -0.99 6.41 22.26
CA MET A 418 0.24 5.93 21.60
C MET A 418 0.61 4.50 22.05
N VAL A 419 0.64 4.23 23.36
CA VAL A 419 1.01 2.92 23.90
C VAL A 419 -0.01 1.86 23.52
N SER A 420 -1.31 2.16 23.59
CA SER A 420 -2.35 1.22 23.20
C SER A 420 -2.34 0.95 21.70
N SER A 421 -2.23 1.97 20.84
CA SER A 421 -2.19 1.75 19.39
C SER A 421 -0.95 0.96 18.97
N LEU A 422 0.25 1.33 19.44
CA LEU A 422 1.48 0.59 19.14
C LEU A 422 1.48 -0.81 19.73
N GLY A 423 0.98 -0.99 20.95
CA GLY A 423 0.86 -2.30 21.59
C GLY A 423 -0.08 -3.22 20.84
N LEU A 424 -1.27 -2.74 20.46
CA LEU A 424 -2.24 -3.50 19.68
C LEU A 424 -1.71 -3.85 18.28
N ILE A 425 -1.00 -2.90 17.63
CA ILE A 425 -0.34 -3.16 16.34
C ILE A 425 0.75 -4.22 16.50
N ALA A 426 1.63 -4.07 17.49
CA ALA A 426 2.70 -5.02 17.75
C ALA A 426 2.12 -6.43 17.91
N LEU A 427 1.06 -6.57 18.72
CA LEU A 427 0.36 -7.83 19.02
C LEU A 427 -0.57 -8.37 17.91
N SER A 428 -0.58 -7.74 16.73
CA SER A 428 -1.48 -8.08 15.63
C SER A 428 -1.01 -9.29 14.80
N PRO A 429 -1.94 -9.97 14.08
CA PRO A 429 -1.60 -11.05 13.15
C PRO A 429 -0.60 -10.63 12.06
N ASP A 430 -0.72 -9.39 11.57
CA ASP A 430 0.15 -8.85 10.52
C ASP A 430 1.60 -8.67 11.02
N MET A 431 1.79 -8.19 12.25
CA MET A 431 3.13 -8.09 12.87
C MET A 431 3.69 -9.47 13.24
N TRP A 432 2.85 -10.39 13.71
CA TRP A 432 3.25 -11.77 14.00
C TRP A 432 3.83 -12.48 12.78
N GLY A 433 3.20 -12.29 11.61
CA GLY A 433 3.74 -12.77 10.34
C GLY A 433 5.12 -12.18 10.01
N MET A 434 5.41 -10.95 10.42
CA MET A 434 6.72 -10.32 10.24
C MET A 434 7.78 -10.84 11.21
N TYR A 435 7.38 -11.28 12.40
CA TYR A 435 8.27 -11.95 13.35
C TYR A 435 8.63 -13.39 12.93
N GLY A 436 8.08 -13.89 11.82
CA GLY A 436 8.23 -15.27 11.38
C GLY A 436 7.39 -16.25 12.18
N LEU A 437 6.40 -15.76 12.93
CA LEU A 437 5.47 -16.56 13.73
C LEU A 437 4.17 -16.77 12.96
N LEU A 438 3.40 -17.79 13.35
CA LEU A 438 2.09 -18.07 12.78
C LEU A 438 1.11 -16.92 13.10
N PRO A 439 0.49 -16.27 12.11
CA PRO A 439 -0.46 -15.18 12.33
C PRO A 439 -1.66 -15.59 13.20
N SER A 440 -2.05 -16.87 13.17
CA SER A 440 -3.15 -17.41 13.99
C SER A 440 -2.81 -17.51 15.48
N ALA A 441 -1.53 -17.43 15.85
CA ALA A 441 -1.06 -17.41 17.24
C ALA A 441 -0.95 -15.99 17.82
N ALA A 442 -1.40 -14.98 17.08
CA ALA A 442 -1.43 -13.61 17.57
C ALA A 442 -2.37 -13.48 18.77
N PRO A 443 -1.94 -12.81 19.87
CA PRO A 443 -2.78 -12.58 21.05
C PRO A 443 -4.05 -11.78 20.74
N ILE A 444 -4.02 -11.00 19.65
CA ILE A 444 -5.12 -10.12 19.24
C ILE A 444 -5.62 -10.56 17.87
N PRO A 445 -6.93 -10.76 17.69
CA PRO A 445 -7.49 -11.28 16.45
C PRO A 445 -7.75 -10.20 15.37
N PHE A 446 -7.32 -8.97 15.59
CA PHE A 446 -7.51 -7.84 14.66
C PHE A 446 -6.20 -7.08 14.42
N SER A 447 -6.07 -6.48 13.25
CA SER A 447 -4.85 -5.80 12.80
C SER A 447 -4.89 -4.29 13.04
N ASN A 448 -6.08 -3.72 13.01
CA ASN A 448 -6.28 -2.28 13.09
C ASN A 448 -6.72 -1.88 14.50
N PRO A 449 -5.93 -1.08 15.23
CA PRO A 449 -6.21 -0.79 16.64
C PRO A 449 -7.27 0.29 16.86
N GLY A 450 -7.60 1.07 15.82
CA GLY A 450 -8.35 2.33 15.91
C GLY A 450 -9.67 2.25 16.69
N ILE A 451 -10.42 1.16 16.54
CA ILE A 451 -11.69 0.96 17.25
C ILE A 451 -11.54 0.83 18.77
N VAL A 452 -10.36 0.43 19.26
CA VAL A 452 -10.06 0.29 20.69
C VAL A 452 -9.22 1.46 21.19
N SER A 453 -8.13 1.78 20.49
CA SER A 453 -7.16 2.78 20.95
C SER A 453 -7.71 4.21 20.92
N ILE A 454 -8.59 4.54 19.97
CA ILE A 454 -9.18 5.88 19.88
C ILE A 454 -10.16 6.13 21.05
N PRO A 455 -11.19 5.28 21.29
CA PRO A 455 -12.08 5.48 22.44
C PRO A 455 -11.34 5.41 23.77
N LEU A 456 -10.35 4.51 23.91
CA LEU A 456 -9.55 4.41 25.13
C LEU A 456 -8.86 5.74 25.44
N SER A 457 -8.26 6.36 24.43
CA SER A 457 -7.61 7.67 24.59
C SER A 457 -8.60 8.78 24.99
N PHE A 458 -9.80 8.82 24.39
CA PHE A 458 -10.87 9.74 24.81
C PHE A 458 -11.30 9.52 26.26
N ILE A 459 -11.52 8.26 26.65
CA ILE A 459 -11.94 7.88 28.00
C ILE A 459 -10.86 8.28 29.01
N THR A 460 -9.59 7.99 28.72
CA THR A 460 -8.47 8.41 29.57
C THR A 460 -8.43 9.92 29.72
N LEU A 461 -8.60 10.68 28.64
CA LEU A 461 -8.63 12.14 28.70
C LEU A 461 -9.72 12.63 29.66
N VAL A 462 -10.95 12.11 29.50
CA VAL A 462 -12.09 12.48 30.33
C VAL A 462 -11.86 12.14 31.79
N ILE A 463 -11.47 10.90 32.08
CA ILE A 463 -11.28 10.42 33.45
C ILE A 463 -10.16 11.21 34.14
N VAL A 464 -9.00 11.35 33.50
CA VAL A 464 -7.86 12.05 34.11
C VAL A 464 -8.15 13.56 34.26
N SER A 465 -8.88 14.16 33.31
CA SER A 465 -9.28 15.57 33.44
C SER A 465 -10.25 15.80 34.59
N LEU A 466 -11.19 14.88 34.84
CA LEU A 466 -12.12 14.97 35.96
C LEU A 466 -11.45 14.68 37.32
N LEU A 467 -10.49 13.75 37.35
CA LEU A 467 -9.75 13.39 38.55
C LEU A 467 -8.68 14.42 38.93
N SER A 468 -8.17 15.18 37.95
CA SER A 468 -7.20 16.24 38.19
C SER A 468 -7.88 17.46 38.84
N LYS A 469 -7.96 17.46 40.17
CA LYS A 469 -8.38 18.62 40.97
C LYS A 469 -7.32 19.74 40.87
N SER A 470 -7.77 20.92 40.44
CA SER A 470 -7.13 22.23 40.62
C SER A 470 -5.75 22.43 39.95
N ARG A 471 -5.76 22.91 38.72
CA ARG A 471 -5.00 24.12 38.30
C ARG A 471 -5.50 24.54 36.92
N LYS A 472 -5.90 25.81 36.85
CA LYS A 472 -6.49 26.61 35.74
C LYS A 472 -6.88 25.87 34.44
N PRO A 473 -8.14 26.02 33.96
CA PRO A 473 -8.48 25.58 32.61
C PRO A 473 -7.53 26.22 31.59
N LEU A 474 -7.11 25.45 30.58
CA LEU A 474 -6.20 25.89 29.52
C LEU A 474 -6.77 27.01 28.63
N THR A 475 -8.03 27.38 28.82
CA THR A 475 -8.79 28.30 27.97
C THR A 475 -8.67 29.79 28.36
N ASP A 476 -7.81 30.14 29.32
CA ASP A 476 -7.55 31.53 29.71
C ASP A 476 -6.19 32.05 29.23
#